data_AF-A0A0B8NPL4-F1
#
_entry.id   AF-A0A0B8NPL4-F1
#
_cell.length_a   1.000
_cell.length_b   1.000
_cell.length_c   1.000
_cell.angle_alpha   90.00
_cell.angle_beta   90.00
_cell.angle_gamma   90.00
#
_symmetry.space_group_name_H-M   'P 1'
#
loop_
_entity.id
_entity.type
_entity.pdbx_description
1 polymer ?
#
loop_
_entity_poly.entity_id
_entity_poly.type
_entity_poly.pdbx_seq_one_letter_code
_entity_poly.pdbx_strand_id
1 'polypeptide(L)'
;MENEKNGRFVFYGAMIGEGIIALIWCALALSFFGSVEALADVVANGGPGKVVYDSSFGLLGVAGGIIAFLGVVILPITSGDTAFRSSRLILAEYFNLEQKSMRNRLMMALPLFVIGGILTQVDFGVIWRYFGFANQTTAVMMLWTASAYLLRHNKFHWITTVPAMFMTTVCITFILNNATLGFGLSMPVSTISGVIAMLLITATVIKKSAGKGESELPGDEQDSKPATETA
;
A
#
# COMPACT_ATOMS: atom_id res chain seq x y z
N MET A 1 1.56 11.90 14.00
CA MET A 1 2.66 12.79 13.59
C MET A 1 2.39 14.13 14.24
N GLU A 2 3.35 14.68 14.98
CA GLU A 2 3.16 15.95 15.72
C GLU A 2 3.56 17.19 14.89
N ASN A 3 4.23 17.01 13.73
CA ASN A 3 4.65 18.11 12.86
C ASN A 3 4.68 17.69 11.38
N GLU A 4 3.97 18.42 10.52
CA GLU A 4 3.87 18.15 9.07
C GLU A 4 5.23 18.20 8.35
N LYS A 5 6.20 18.96 8.89
CA LYS A 5 7.56 19.03 8.34
C LYS A 5 8.27 17.67 8.33
N ASN A 6 7.90 16.77 9.25
CA ASN A 6 8.46 15.43 9.31
C ASN A 6 7.94 14.52 8.19
N GLY A 7 6.86 14.90 7.50
CA GLY A 7 6.29 14.11 6.40
C GLY A 7 7.31 13.86 5.29
N ARG A 8 8.15 14.86 4.94
CA ARG A 8 9.19 14.67 3.92
C ARG A 8 10.24 13.67 4.37
N PHE A 9 10.76 13.78 5.60
CA PHE A 9 11.76 12.83 6.08
C PHE A 9 11.20 11.41 6.21
N VAL A 10 9.99 11.26 6.77
CA VAL A 10 9.38 9.96 7.02
C VAL A 10 8.96 9.27 5.72
N PHE A 11 8.32 9.97 4.78
CA PHE A 11 7.85 9.35 3.54
C PHE A 11 8.92 9.32 2.44
N TYR A 12 9.52 10.47 2.09
CA TYR A 12 10.56 10.50 1.06
C TYR A 12 11.84 9.79 1.53
N GLY A 13 12.25 10.00 2.78
CA GLY A 13 13.43 9.33 3.32
C GLY A 13 13.28 7.81 3.36
N ALA A 14 12.12 7.31 3.79
CA ALA A 14 11.85 5.86 3.77
C ALA A 14 11.88 5.29 2.36
N MET A 15 11.21 5.91 1.38
CA MET A 15 11.19 5.41 0.00
C MET A 15 12.58 5.42 -0.66
N ILE A 16 13.39 6.44 -0.40
CA ILE A 16 14.79 6.46 -0.88
C ILE A 16 15.58 5.32 -0.23
N GLY A 17 15.39 5.10 1.08
CA GLY A 17 16.02 3.99 1.81
C GLY A 17 15.66 2.62 1.24
N GLU A 18 14.38 2.37 0.98
CA GLU A 18 13.91 1.15 0.31
C GLU A 18 14.52 0.98 -1.08
N GLY A 19 14.63 2.06 -1.86
CA GLY A 19 15.29 2.06 -3.17
C GLY A 19 16.77 1.66 -3.08
N ILE A 20 17.51 2.19 -2.09
CA ILE A 20 18.91 1.80 -1.86
C ILE A 20 19.02 0.33 -1.49
N ILE A 21 18.15 -0.17 -0.59
CA ILE A 21 18.12 -1.59 -0.21
C ILE A 21 17.83 -2.47 -1.43
N ALA A 22 16.88 -2.08 -2.28
CA ALA A 22 16.57 -2.81 -3.51
C ALA A 22 17.76 -2.85 -4.47
N LEU A 23 18.51 -1.76 -4.61
CA LEU A 23 19.73 -1.72 -5.44
C LEU A 23 20.84 -2.62 -4.87
N ILE A 24 20.99 -2.69 -3.54
CA ILE A 24 21.93 -3.62 -2.89
C ILE A 24 21.55 -5.06 -3.21
N TRP A 25 20.28 -5.43 -3.08
CA TRP A 25 19.80 -6.78 -3.41
C TRP A 25 19.95 -7.11 -4.90
N CYS A 26 19.72 -6.12 -5.78
CA CYS A 26 19.98 -6.27 -7.21
C CYS A 26 21.46 -6.55 -7.49
N ALA A 27 22.37 -5.78 -6.88
CA ALA A 27 23.81 -5.99 -7.03
C ALA A 27 24.26 -7.35 -6.48
N LEU A 28 23.71 -7.79 -5.34
CA LEU A 28 23.97 -9.11 -4.78
C LEU A 28 23.50 -10.21 -5.74
N ALA A 29 22.28 -10.10 -6.27
CA ALA A 29 21.75 -11.09 -7.20
C ALA A 29 22.59 -11.19 -8.48
N LEU A 30 22.98 -10.05 -9.07
CA LEU A 30 23.79 -10.00 -10.28
C LEU A 30 25.22 -10.53 -10.07
N SER A 31 25.83 -10.26 -8.91
CA SER A 31 27.21 -10.67 -8.62
C SER A 31 27.32 -12.12 -8.11
N PHE A 32 26.30 -12.63 -7.42
CA PHE A 32 26.33 -13.97 -6.81
C PHE A 32 25.86 -15.07 -7.76
N PHE A 33 24.74 -14.86 -8.48
CA PHE A 33 24.16 -15.92 -9.32
C PHE A 33 24.75 -15.99 -10.74
N GLY A 34 25.49 -14.95 -11.16
CA GLY A 34 26.27 -14.95 -12.41
C GLY A 34 25.47 -14.85 -13.72
N SER A 35 24.22 -15.32 -13.76
CA SER A 35 23.30 -15.11 -14.87
C SER A 35 21.84 -14.95 -14.40
N VAL A 36 21.00 -14.41 -15.28
CA VAL A 36 19.57 -14.23 -15.02
C VAL A 36 18.86 -15.59 -14.97
N GLU A 37 19.30 -16.55 -15.77
CA GLU A 37 18.76 -17.91 -15.81
C GLU A 37 19.01 -18.64 -14.47
N ALA A 38 20.24 -18.56 -13.94
CA ALA A 38 20.57 -19.15 -12.65
C ALA A 38 19.74 -18.54 -11.51
N LEU A 39 19.54 -17.21 -11.53
CA LEU A 39 18.66 -16.53 -10.57
C LEU A 39 17.20 -17.00 -10.73
N ALA A 40 16.70 -17.11 -11.96
CA ALA A 40 15.34 -17.54 -12.24
C ALA A 40 15.09 -18.98 -11.73
N ASP A 41 16.06 -19.88 -11.89
CA ASP A 41 15.98 -21.25 -11.37
C ASP A 41 15.91 -21.28 -9.83
N VAL A 42 16.67 -20.44 -9.15
CA VAL A 42 16.63 -20.33 -7.68
C VAL A 42 15.27 -19.80 -7.21
N VAL A 43 14.75 -18.77 -7.88
CA VAL A 43 13.43 -18.20 -7.60
C VAL A 43 12.32 -19.23 -7.87
N ALA A 44 12.42 -20.02 -8.93
CA ALA A 44 11.44 -21.06 -9.25
C ALA A 44 11.41 -22.19 -8.19
N ASN A 45 12.57 -22.55 -7.64
CA ASN A 45 12.69 -23.69 -6.72
C ASN A 45 12.52 -23.34 -5.23
N GLY A 46 12.58 -22.05 -4.85
CA GLY A 46 12.44 -21.67 -3.44
C GLY A 46 12.05 -20.22 -3.19
N GLY A 47 11.64 -19.50 -4.24
CA GLY A 47 11.18 -18.12 -4.16
C GLY A 47 12.25 -17.13 -3.69
N PRO A 48 11.84 -15.89 -3.39
CA PRO A 48 12.75 -14.85 -2.90
C PRO A 48 13.46 -15.21 -1.60
N GLY A 49 12.84 -16.02 -0.73
CA GLY A 49 13.44 -16.46 0.53
C GLY A 49 14.69 -17.32 0.33
N LYS A 50 14.70 -18.17 -0.71
CA LYS A 50 15.88 -18.97 -1.06
C LYS A 50 17.01 -18.10 -1.61
N VAL A 51 16.70 -17.08 -2.42
CA VAL A 51 17.69 -16.12 -2.91
C VAL A 51 18.41 -15.42 -1.75
N VAL A 52 17.65 -15.00 -0.72
CA VAL A 52 18.21 -14.41 0.50
C VAL A 52 19.09 -15.42 1.24
N TYR A 53 18.61 -16.65 1.41
CA TYR A 53 19.34 -17.70 2.13
C TYR A 53 20.67 -18.03 1.44
N ASP A 54 20.63 -18.38 0.16
CA ASP A 54 21.80 -18.80 -0.62
C ASP A 54 22.84 -17.67 -0.69
N SER A 55 22.40 -16.43 -0.91
CA SER A 55 23.31 -15.27 -0.94
C SER A 55 23.93 -14.98 0.43
N SER A 56 23.14 -15.10 1.51
CA SER A 56 23.62 -14.81 2.87
C SER A 56 24.66 -15.82 3.33
N PHE A 57 24.37 -17.12 3.19
CA PHE A 57 25.30 -18.17 3.62
C PHE A 57 26.48 -18.34 2.66
N GLY A 58 26.27 -18.09 1.36
CA GLY A 58 27.32 -18.18 0.34
C GLY A 58 28.36 -17.07 0.46
N LEU A 59 27.95 -15.83 0.74
CA LEU A 59 28.87 -14.69 0.82
C LEU A 59 29.46 -14.48 2.22
N LEU A 60 28.69 -14.70 3.28
CA LEU A 60 29.08 -14.36 4.65
C LEU A 60 29.51 -15.58 5.49
N GLY A 61 29.46 -16.78 4.92
CA GLY A 61 29.67 -18.03 5.64
C GLY A 61 28.59 -18.28 6.70
N VAL A 62 28.80 -19.30 7.54
CA VAL A 62 27.78 -19.75 8.51
C VAL A 62 27.44 -18.67 9.54
N ALA A 63 28.45 -18.05 10.16
CA ALA A 63 28.24 -17.07 11.24
C ALA A 63 27.53 -15.80 10.72
N GLY A 64 28.00 -15.23 9.61
CA GLY A 64 27.38 -14.04 9.02
C GLY A 64 26.04 -14.34 8.34
N GLY A 65 25.91 -15.53 7.73
CA GLY A 65 24.66 -15.99 7.12
C GLY A 65 23.52 -16.12 8.13
N ILE A 66 23.79 -16.66 9.33
CA ILE A 66 22.79 -16.73 10.41
C ILE A 66 22.30 -15.33 10.81
N ILE A 67 23.23 -14.39 11.03
CA ILE A 67 22.88 -13.03 11.46
C ILE A 67 22.06 -12.32 10.37
N ALA A 68 22.49 -12.38 9.12
CA ALA A 68 21.81 -11.76 7.99
C ALA A 68 20.42 -12.36 7.77
N PHE A 69 20.31 -13.69 7.76
CA PHE A 69 19.05 -14.39 7.54
C PHE A 69 18.04 -14.13 8.67
N LEU A 70 18.48 -14.18 9.94
CA LEU A 70 17.62 -13.83 11.07
C LEU A 70 17.12 -12.39 10.97
N GLY A 71 17.99 -11.44 10.59
CA GLY A 71 17.60 -10.05 10.37
C GLY A 71 16.47 -9.92 9.35
N VAL A 72 16.59 -10.60 8.20
CA VAL A 72 15.57 -10.57 7.15
C VAL A 72 14.26 -11.25 7.60
N VAL A 73 14.33 -12.32 8.37
CA VAL A 73 13.14 -13.06 8.85
C VAL A 73 12.39 -12.35 9.98
N ILE A 74 13.09 -11.59 10.83
CA ILE A 74 12.46 -10.86 11.94
C ILE A 74 11.55 -9.71 11.45
N LEU A 75 11.94 -9.03 10.36
CA LEU A 75 11.18 -7.90 9.80
C LEU A 75 9.72 -8.23 9.42
N PRO A 76 9.43 -9.31 8.65
CA PRO A 76 8.06 -9.69 8.35
C PRO A 76 7.31 -10.23 9.56
N ILE A 77 7.98 -10.78 10.59
CA ILE A 77 7.32 -11.22 11.83
C ILE A 77 6.75 -10.02 12.58
N THR A 78 7.55 -8.97 12.79
CA THR A 78 7.12 -7.77 13.53
C THR A 78 6.09 -6.96 12.75
N SER A 79 6.27 -6.84 11.43
CA SER A 79 5.31 -6.18 10.54
C SER A 79 4.00 -6.97 10.44
N GLY A 80 4.10 -8.31 10.41
CA GLY A 80 2.96 -9.22 10.39
C GLY A 80 2.12 -9.14 11.66
N ASP A 81 2.73 -9.20 12.85
CA ASP A 81 2.01 -9.02 14.12
C ASP A 81 1.30 -7.67 14.17
N THR A 82 1.98 -6.61 13.73
CA THR A 82 1.39 -5.27 13.60
C THR A 82 0.20 -5.28 12.64
N ALA A 83 0.29 -5.96 11.51
CA ALA A 83 -0.80 -6.08 10.55
C ALA A 83 -2.00 -6.84 11.13
N PHE A 84 -1.81 -8.01 11.76
CA PHE A 84 -2.87 -8.77 12.42
C PHE A 84 -3.56 -7.95 13.51
N ARG A 85 -2.79 -7.19 14.28
CA ARG A 85 -3.32 -6.27 15.29
C ARG A 85 -4.19 -5.19 14.66
N SER A 86 -3.70 -4.53 13.61
CA SER A 86 -4.43 -3.47 12.90
C SER A 86 -5.71 -3.99 12.24
N SER A 87 -5.64 -5.13 11.54
CA SER A 87 -6.82 -5.76 10.91
C SER A 87 -7.88 -6.11 11.95
N ARG A 88 -7.47 -6.64 13.11
CA ARG A 88 -8.41 -6.94 14.21
C ARG A 88 -9.11 -5.68 14.74
N LEU A 89 -8.39 -4.57 14.86
CA LEU A 89 -8.98 -3.30 15.32
C LEU A 89 -9.97 -2.75 14.30
N ILE A 90 -9.60 -2.76 13.00
CA ILE A 90 -10.49 -2.34 11.91
C ILE A 90 -11.78 -3.15 11.90
N LEU A 91 -11.69 -4.48 12.04
CA LEU A 91 -12.89 -5.32 12.08
C LEU A 91 -13.75 -5.03 13.32
N ALA A 92 -13.15 -4.81 14.48
CA ALA A 92 -13.94 -4.48 15.67
C ALA A 92 -14.65 -3.14 15.56
N GLU A 93 -14.05 -2.14 14.92
CA GLU A 93 -14.71 -0.88 14.63
C GLU A 93 -15.90 -1.10 13.68
N TYR A 94 -15.72 -1.87 12.61
CA TYR A 94 -16.78 -2.20 11.68
C TYR A 94 -17.98 -2.91 12.34
N PHE A 95 -17.71 -3.83 13.26
CA PHE A 95 -18.75 -4.56 14.00
C PHE A 95 -19.17 -3.89 15.32
N ASN A 96 -18.64 -2.70 15.64
CA ASN A 96 -18.87 -1.98 16.90
C ASN A 96 -18.66 -2.85 18.16
N LEU A 97 -17.60 -3.69 18.16
CA LEU A 97 -17.27 -4.59 19.26
C LEU A 97 -16.16 -4.01 20.15
N GLU A 98 -16.39 -3.96 21.46
CA GLU A 98 -15.37 -3.53 22.41
C GLU A 98 -14.22 -4.54 22.51
N GLN A 99 -12.98 -4.06 22.37
CA GLN A 99 -11.75 -4.87 22.37
C GLN A 99 -11.13 -5.07 23.78
N LYS A 100 -11.89 -4.79 24.86
CA LYS A 100 -11.40 -4.91 26.24
C LYS A 100 -11.42 -6.35 26.75
N SER A 101 -12.45 -7.11 26.40
CA SER A 101 -12.61 -8.49 26.89
C SER A 101 -11.79 -9.47 26.04
N MET A 102 -11.17 -10.45 26.70
CA MET A 102 -10.39 -11.50 26.02
C MET A 102 -11.26 -12.28 25.01
N ARG A 103 -12.54 -12.49 25.34
CA ARG A 103 -13.51 -13.17 24.48
C ARG A 103 -13.72 -12.42 23.17
N ASN A 104 -13.96 -11.11 23.21
CA ASN A 104 -14.17 -10.31 22.00
C ASN A 104 -12.89 -10.25 21.16
N ARG A 105 -11.73 -10.16 21.82
CA ARG A 105 -10.43 -10.18 21.15
C ARG A 105 -10.19 -11.49 20.39
N LEU A 106 -10.47 -12.63 21.02
CA LEU A 106 -10.35 -13.97 20.40
C LEU A 106 -11.36 -14.18 19.27
N MET A 107 -12.61 -13.72 19.44
CA MET A 107 -13.64 -13.81 18.41
C MET A 107 -13.23 -13.11 17.11
N MET A 108 -12.48 -12.00 17.20
CA MET A 108 -11.98 -11.28 16.03
C MET A 108 -10.64 -11.82 15.54
N ALA A 109 -9.77 -12.28 16.44
CA ALA A 109 -8.44 -12.78 16.10
C ALA A 109 -8.49 -14.17 15.44
N LEU A 110 -9.33 -15.08 15.94
CA LEU A 110 -9.36 -16.46 15.47
C LEU A 110 -9.72 -16.57 13.97
N PRO A 111 -10.76 -15.88 13.45
CA PRO A 111 -11.02 -15.88 12.01
C PRO A 111 -9.85 -15.32 11.20
N LEU A 112 -9.19 -14.25 11.69
CA LEU A 112 -8.01 -13.69 11.03
C LEU A 112 -6.86 -14.71 10.97
N PHE A 113 -6.58 -15.42 12.07
CA PHE A 113 -5.55 -16.46 12.09
C PHE A 113 -5.88 -17.65 11.20
N VAL A 114 -7.15 -18.07 11.14
CA VAL A 114 -7.59 -19.14 10.23
C VAL A 114 -7.39 -18.72 8.78
N ILE A 115 -7.81 -17.52 8.41
CA ILE A 115 -7.61 -16.98 7.05
C ILE A 115 -6.10 -16.85 6.76
N GLY A 116 -5.32 -16.32 7.69
CA GLY A 116 -3.87 -16.21 7.57
C GLY A 116 -3.20 -17.58 7.37
N GLY A 117 -3.62 -18.59 8.13
CA GLY A 117 -3.17 -19.98 7.97
C GLY A 117 -3.50 -20.54 6.59
N ILE A 118 -4.72 -20.35 6.10
CA ILE A 118 -5.10 -20.74 4.73
C ILE A 118 -4.22 -20.03 3.70
N LEU A 119 -3.97 -18.73 3.88
CA LEU A 119 -3.13 -17.95 2.96
C LEU A 119 -1.70 -18.46 2.91
N THR A 120 -1.16 -19.07 3.97
CA THR A 120 0.18 -19.70 3.91
C THR A 120 0.28 -20.88 2.93
N GLN A 121 -0.86 -21.45 2.54
CA GLN A 121 -0.94 -22.56 1.58
C GLN A 121 -1.14 -22.09 0.14
N VAL A 122 -1.35 -20.79 -0.07
CA VAL A 122 -1.53 -20.20 -1.39
C VAL A 122 -0.15 -19.89 -2.00
N ASP A 123 -0.05 -20.04 -3.32
CA ASP A 123 1.15 -19.68 -4.06
C ASP A 123 1.60 -18.24 -3.75
N PHE A 124 2.87 -18.09 -3.38
CA PHE A 124 3.44 -16.79 -3.01
C PHE A 124 3.30 -15.77 -4.15
N GLY A 125 3.45 -16.20 -5.41
CA GLY A 125 3.30 -15.33 -6.57
C GLY A 125 1.88 -14.77 -6.70
N VAL A 126 0.85 -15.56 -6.40
CA VAL A 126 -0.54 -15.11 -6.36
C VAL A 126 -0.75 -14.09 -5.25
N ILE A 127 -0.29 -14.37 -4.03
CA ILE A 127 -0.39 -13.46 -2.88
C ILE A 127 0.33 -12.13 -3.19
N TRP A 128 1.53 -12.21 -3.75
CA TRP A 128 2.35 -11.05 -4.07
C TRP A 128 1.69 -10.14 -5.11
N ARG A 129 1.05 -10.73 -6.13
CA ARG A 129 0.30 -9.96 -7.13
C ARG A 129 -0.94 -9.29 -6.52
N TYR A 130 -1.67 -9.97 -5.63
CA TYR A 130 -2.78 -9.36 -4.89
C TYR A 130 -2.31 -8.20 -4.00
N PHE A 131 -1.22 -8.40 -3.27
CA PHE A 131 -0.60 -7.36 -2.45
C PHE A 131 -0.21 -6.13 -3.28
N GLY A 132 0.46 -6.34 -4.42
CA GLY A 132 0.82 -5.27 -5.34
C GLY A 132 -0.40 -4.49 -5.84
N PHE A 133 -1.44 -5.20 -6.29
CA PHE A 133 -2.69 -4.57 -6.73
C PHE A 133 -3.41 -3.79 -5.60
N ALA A 134 -3.51 -4.37 -4.41
CA ALA A 134 -4.16 -3.74 -3.25
C ALA A 134 -3.43 -2.45 -2.84
N ASN A 135 -2.09 -2.45 -2.83
CA ASN A 135 -1.29 -1.27 -2.53
C ASN A 135 -1.46 -0.17 -3.58
N GLN A 136 -1.43 -0.54 -4.87
CA GLN A 136 -1.63 0.42 -5.95
C GLN A 136 -3.04 1.02 -5.92
N THR A 137 -4.06 0.21 -5.63
CA THR A 137 -5.45 0.68 -5.49
C THR A 137 -5.59 1.64 -4.30
N THR A 138 -4.95 1.34 -3.17
CA THR A 138 -4.93 2.24 -2.00
C THR A 138 -4.24 3.56 -2.34
N ALA A 139 -3.14 3.51 -3.09
CA ALA A 139 -2.45 4.71 -3.57
C ALA A 139 -3.35 5.54 -4.51
N VAL A 140 -4.12 4.91 -5.41
CA VAL A 140 -5.10 5.58 -6.27
C VAL A 140 -6.15 6.33 -5.44
N MET A 141 -6.72 5.68 -4.41
CA MET A 141 -7.70 6.30 -3.53
C MET A 141 -7.12 7.51 -2.79
N MET A 142 -5.88 7.40 -2.30
CA MET A 142 -5.21 8.51 -1.63
C MET A 142 -4.90 9.67 -2.60
N LEU A 143 -4.44 9.37 -3.82
CA LEU A 143 -4.17 10.38 -4.85
C LEU A 143 -5.44 11.14 -5.25
N TRP A 144 -6.57 10.45 -5.42
CA TRP A 144 -7.86 11.08 -5.69
C TRP A 144 -8.36 11.91 -4.50
N THR A 145 -8.16 11.44 -3.28
CA THR A 145 -8.49 12.19 -2.06
C THR A 145 -7.67 13.48 -1.98
N ALA A 146 -6.35 13.40 -2.22
CA ALA A 146 -5.47 14.55 -2.26
C ALA A 146 -5.80 15.51 -3.41
N SER A 147 -6.16 14.99 -4.59
CA SER A 147 -6.63 15.79 -5.73
C SER A 147 -7.89 16.56 -5.40
N ALA A 148 -8.89 15.90 -4.79
CA ALA A 148 -10.13 16.52 -4.37
C ALA A 148 -9.87 17.62 -3.33
N TYR A 149 -8.99 17.37 -2.35
CA TYR A 149 -8.60 18.35 -1.34
C TYR A 149 -7.91 19.58 -1.96
N LEU A 150 -6.90 19.38 -2.81
CA LEU A 150 -6.19 20.50 -3.46
C LEU A 150 -7.12 21.32 -4.36
N LEU A 151 -7.99 20.65 -5.12
CA LEU A 151 -8.94 21.31 -6.01
C LEU A 151 -9.97 22.12 -5.21
N ARG A 152 -10.43 21.57 -4.09
CA ARG A 152 -11.36 22.25 -3.18
C ARG A 152 -10.78 23.55 -2.62
N HIS A 153 -9.48 23.56 -2.30
CA HIS A 153 -8.77 24.74 -1.79
C HIS A 153 -8.14 25.61 -2.88
N ASN A 154 -8.53 25.45 -4.15
CA ASN A 154 -7.97 26.21 -5.29
C ASN A 154 -6.42 26.15 -5.38
N LYS A 155 -5.82 25.05 -4.90
CA LYS A 155 -4.38 24.78 -5.01
C LYS A 155 -4.10 23.98 -6.28
N PHE A 156 -2.82 23.92 -6.67
CA PHE A 156 -2.38 23.18 -7.86
C PHE A 156 -2.59 21.66 -7.70
N HIS A 157 -3.78 21.17 -8.06
CA HIS A 157 -4.19 19.78 -7.89
C HIS A 157 -3.58 18.82 -8.92
N TRP A 158 -3.13 19.32 -10.08
CA TRP A 158 -2.57 18.50 -11.16
C TRP A 158 -1.37 17.65 -10.74
N ILE A 159 -0.62 18.10 -9.73
CA ILE A 159 0.49 17.33 -9.15
C ILE A 159 0.05 15.95 -8.60
N THR A 160 -1.19 15.83 -8.12
CA THR A 160 -1.75 14.53 -7.68
C THR A 160 -2.74 13.96 -8.68
N THR A 161 -3.42 14.78 -9.47
CA THR A 161 -4.43 14.32 -10.44
C THR A 161 -3.80 13.56 -11.60
N VAL A 162 -2.67 14.02 -12.17
CA VAL A 162 -2.01 13.31 -13.28
C VAL A 162 -1.53 11.91 -12.84
N PRO A 163 -0.81 11.75 -11.72
CA PRO A 163 -0.51 10.42 -11.19
C PRO A 163 -1.76 9.58 -10.89
N ALA A 164 -2.82 10.18 -10.36
CA ALA A 164 -4.08 9.48 -10.08
C ALA A 164 -4.69 8.89 -11.37
N MET A 165 -4.72 9.68 -12.45
CA MET A 165 -5.25 9.25 -13.75
C MET A 165 -4.46 8.06 -14.31
N PHE A 166 -3.13 8.15 -14.31
CA PHE A 166 -2.26 7.07 -14.76
C PHE A 166 -2.48 5.80 -13.93
N MET A 167 -2.38 5.91 -12.60
CA MET A 167 -2.52 4.76 -11.71
C MET A 167 -3.91 4.12 -11.78
N THR A 168 -4.97 4.93 -11.95
CA THR A 168 -6.34 4.43 -12.17
C THR A 168 -6.42 3.57 -13.43
N THR A 169 -5.84 4.06 -14.53
CA THR A 169 -5.80 3.32 -15.80
C THR A 169 -5.05 2.01 -15.64
N VAL A 170 -3.89 2.03 -15.00
CA VAL A 170 -3.06 0.82 -14.77
C VAL A 170 -3.79 -0.19 -13.89
N CYS A 171 -4.36 0.22 -12.76
CA CYS A 171 -5.05 -0.69 -11.84
C CYS A 171 -6.27 -1.36 -12.50
N ILE A 172 -7.08 -0.58 -13.22
CA ILE A 172 -8.26 -1.11 -13.91
C ILE A 172 -7.86 -2.02 -15.07
N THR A 173 -6.85 -1.62 -15.85
CA THR A 173 -6.33 -2.47 -16.93
C THR A 173 -5.82 -3.80 -16.38
N PHE A 174 -5.08 -3.77 -15.27
CA PHE A 174 -4.54 -4.97 -14.63
C PHE A 174 -5.64 -5.93 -14.20
N ILE A 175 -6.65 -5.45 -13.45
CA ILE A 175 -7.71 -6.34 -12.94
C ILE A 175 -8.64 -6.83 -14.06
N LEU A 176 -8.81 -6.09 -15.15
CA LEU A 176 -9.56 -6.55 -16.31
C LEU A 176 -8.78 -7.58 -17.14
N ASN A 177 -7.47 -7.37 -17.32
CA ASN A 177 -6.66 -8.21 -18.19
C ASN A 177 -6.18 -9.50 -17.54
N ASN A 178 -5.83 -9.47 -16.25
CA ASN A 178 -5.17 -10.60 -15.61
C ASN A 178 -6.11 -11.83 -15.55
N ALA A 179 -5.75 -12.92 -16.23
CA ALA A 179 -6.58 -14.12 -16.29
C ALA A 179 -6.63 -14.92 -14.97
N THR A 180 -5.67 -14.72 -14.08
CA THR A 180 -5.60 -15.45 -12.79
C THR A 180 -6.29 -14.72 -11.66
N LEU A 181 -6.24 -13.38 -11.66
CA LEU A 181 -6.72 -12.53 -10.55
C LEU A 181 -7.95 -11.72 -10.93
N GLY A 182 -8.25 -11.64 -12.22
CA GLY A 182 -9.13 -10.67 -12.82
C GLY A 182 -10.09 -11.32 -13.82
N PHE A 183 -10.52 -10.53 -14.79
CA PHE A 183 -11.55 -10.96 -15.74
C PHE A 183 -11.01 -11.63 -17.01
N GLY A 184 -9.67 -11.73 -17.16
CA GLY A 184 -9.05 -12.38 -18.31
C GLY A 184 -9.37 -11.76 -19.67
N LEU A 185 -9.73 -10.47 -19.70
CA LEU A 185 -10.05 -9.76 -20.93
C LEU A 185 -8.79 -9.48 -21.74
N SER A 186 -8.95 -9.25 -23.05
CA SER A 186 -7.82 -8.87 -23.90
C SER A 186 -7.21 -7.53 -23.44
N MET A 187 -5.89 -7.37 -23.66
CA MET A 187 -5.18 -6.15 -23.28
C MET A 187 -5.80 -4.87 -23.90
N PRO A 188 -6.21 -4.85 -25.19
CA PRO A 188 -6.86 -3.67 -25.76
C PRO A 188 -8.16 -3.31 -25.06
N VAL A 189 -9.04 -4.29 -24.81
CA VAL A 189 -10.33 -4.05 -24.15
C VAL A 189 -10.11 -3.53 -22.74
N SER A 190 -9.21 -4.18 -21.99
CA SER A 190 -8.88 -3.81 -20.61
C SER A 190 -8.32 -2.38 -20.52
N THR A 191 -7.45 -2.00 -21.45
CA THR A 191 -6.83 -0.67 -21.50
C THR A 191 -7.86 0.39 -21.85
N ILE A 192 -8.71 0.15 -22.85
CA ILE A 192 -9.77 1.08 -23.24
C ILE A 192 -10.74 1.31 -22.07
N SER A 193 -11.19 0.23 -21.42
CA SER A 193 -12.04 0.33 -20.23
C SER A 193 -11.37 1.09 -19.10
N GLY A 194 -10.07 0.88 -18.88
CA GLY A 194 -9.27 1.62 -17.89
C GLY A 194 -9.21 3.12 -18.17
N VAL A 195 -8.99 3.51 -19.43
CA VAL A 195 -8.99 4.92 -19.85
C VAL A 195 -10.37 5.55 -19.70
N ILE A 196 -11.44 4.85 -20.09
CA ILE A 196 -12.81 5.35 -19.94
C ILE A 196 -13.13 5.58 -18.45
N ALA A 197 -12.83 4.60 -17.60
CA ALA A 197 -13.07 4.72 -16.17
C ALA A 197 -12.24 5.86 -15.55
N MET A 198 -10.98 6.03 -15.96
CA MET A 198 -10.16 7.17 -15.55
C MET A 198 -10.79 8.50 -15.93
N LEU A 199 -11.28 8.67 -17.17
CA LEU A 199 -11.91 9.91 -17.61
C LEU A 199 -13.19 10.20 -16.81
N LEU A 200 -14.01 9.18 -16.56
CA LEU A 200 -15.22 9.29 -15.74
C LEU A 200 -14.89 9.71 -14.31
N ILE A 201 -13.93 9.04 -13.67
CA ILE A 201 -13.51 9.37 -12.29
C ILE A 201 -12.96 10.80 -12.25
N THR A 202 -12.09 11.17 -13.18
CA THR A 202 -11.54 12.52 -13.27
C THR A 202 -12.64 13.58 -13.38
N ALA A 203 -13.60 13.37 -14.28
CA ALA A 203 -14.74 14.28 -14.45
C ALA A 203 -15.58 14.38 -13.18
N THR A 204 -15.86 13.26 -12.50
CA THR A 204 -16.65 13.25 -11.26
C THR A 204 -15.93 13.98 -10.12
N VAL A 205 -14.62 13.78 -9.96
CA VAL A 205 -13.84 14.45 -8.91
C VAL A 205 -13.76 15.95 -9.17
N ILE A 206 -13.50 16.36 -10.42
CA ILE A 206 -13.43 17.79 -10.76
C ILE A 206 -14.79 18.46 -10.53
N LYS A 207 -15.87 17.88 -11.04
CA LYS A 207 -17.23 18.44 -10.90
C LYS A 207 -17.67 18.51 -9.43
N LYS A 208 -17.33 17.53 -8.61
CA LYS A 208 -17.79 17.46 -7.22
C LYS A 208 -16.97 18.35 -6.28
N SER A 209 -15.69 18.55 -6.58
CA SER A 209 -14.74 19.19 -5.66
C SER A 209 -14.36 20.63 -6.05
N ALA A 210 -14.58 21.06 -7.30
CA ALA A 210 -14.33 22.45 -7.70
C ALA A 210 -15.25 23.44 -6.95
N GLY A 211 -14.66 24.46 -6.33
CA GLY A 211 -15.40 25.62 -5.78
C GLY A 211 -16.12 25.40 -4.44
N LYS A 212 -15.92 24.28 -3.74
CA LYS A 212 -16.56 23.98 -2.44
C LYS A 212 -15.69 24.23 -1.21
N GLY A 213 -14.58 24.94 -1.37
CA GLY A 213 -13.57 25.11 -0.31
C GLY A 213 -13.94 26.05 0.82
N GLU A 214 -14.88 26.96 0.61
CA GLU A 214 -15.21 28.00 1.60
C GLU A 214 -16.51 27.74 2.36
N SER A 215 -17.43 26.90 1.84
CA SER A 215 -18.81 26.80 2.38
C SER A 215 -19.07 25.63 3.34
N GLU A 216 -18.06 24.89 3.78
CA GLU A 216 -18.24 23.59 4.47
C GLU A 216 -17.14 23.31 5.50
N LEU A 217 -16.59 24.35 6.14
CA LEU A 217 -15.75 24.18 7.32
C LEU A 217 -16.65 24.10 8.57
N PRO A 218 -16.68 22.98 9.32
CA PRO A 218 -17.17 23.01 10.68
C PRO A 218 -16.10 23.73 11.52
N GLY A 219 -16.21 25.06 11.61
CA GLY A 219 -15.24 25.88 12.35
C GLY A 219 -15.53 27.38 12.43
N ASP A 220 -16.26 27.99 11.48
CA ASP A 220 -16.39 29.46 11.43
C ASP A 220 -17.68 30.03 12.06
N GLU A 221 -18.50 29.21 12.73
CA GLU A 221 -19.75 29.68 13.39
C GLU A 221 -19.60 30.08 14.87
N GLN A 222 -18.39 30.23 15.43
CA GLN A 222 -18.24 30.56 16.87
C GLN A 222 -17.44 31.80 17.27
N ASP A 223 -16.98 32.65 16.36
CA ASP A 223 -16.27 33.89 16.73
C ASP A 223 -16.81 35.18 16.09
N SER A 224 -18.14 35.28 15.95
CA SER A 224 -18.78 36.57 15.63
C SER A 224 -20.05 36.83 16.43
N LYS A 225 -19.88 37.11 17.73
CA LYS A 225 -20.77 38.04 18.41
C LYS A 225 -19.93 39.18 18.99
N PRO A 226 -20.07 40.43 18.51
CA PRO A 226 -19.59 41.56 19.27
C PRO A 226 -20.52 41.67 20.48
N ALA A 227 -20.01 41.42 21.68
CA ALA A 227 -20.66 41.87 22.89
C ALA A 227 -20.47 43.40 22.96
N THR A 228 -21.36 44.11 22.27
CA THR A 228 -21.57 45.54 22.47
C THR A 228 -22.13 45.76 23.88
N GLU A 229 -21.55 46.77 24.52
CA GLU A 229 -21.90 47.43 25.78
C GLU A 229 -23.39 47.36 26.19
N THR A 230 -23.65 47.18 27.49
CA THR A 230 -24.43 48.14 28.28
C THR A 230 -24.41 47.80 29.79
N ALA A 231 -24.03 48.82 30.57
CA ALA A 231 -24.30 49.12 31.98
C ALA A 231 -23.94 48.10 33.07
#